data_AF-A0A812SSC0-F1
#
_entry.id   AF-A0A812SSC0-F1
#
_cell.length_a   1.000
_cell.length_b   1.000
_cell.length_c   1.000
_cell.angle_alpha   90.00
_cell.angle_beta   90.00
_cell.angle_gamma   90.00
#
_symmetry.space_group_name_H-M   'P 1'
#
loop_
_entity.id
_entity.type
_entity.pdbx_description
1 polymer ?
#
loop_
_entity_poly.entity_id
_entity_poly.type
_entity_poly.pdbx_seq_one_letter_code
_entity_poly.pdbx_strand_id
1 'polypeptide(L)' 'SSAASPFRLAVDSGLPVMVFIEGGGFLVGDKYQQGIYDARKLARKQNIIVVSVNYRLGVFGWLHHPYLKNE' A
#
# COMPACT_ATOMS: atom_id res chain seq x y z
N SER A 1 -8.64 24.97 -14.27
CA SER A 1 -9.45 23.82 -14.74
C SER A 1 -9.24 22.67 -13.77
N SER A 2 -10.14 22.48 -12.82
CA SER A 2 -10.05 21.44 -11.79
C SER A 2 -10.71 20.19 -12.37
N ALA A 3 -9.92 19.16 -12.68
CA ALA A 3 -10.44 17.85 -12.99
C ALA A 3 -11.18 17.35 -11.74
N ALA A 4 -12.50 17.15 -11.86
CA ALA A 4 -13.34 16.64 -10.79
C ALA A 4 -12.76 15.32 -10.27
N SER A 5 -12.44 15.28 -8.97
CA SER A 5 -12.02 14.05 -8.30
C SER A 5 -13.10 12.98 -8.51
N PRO A 6 -12.76 11.79 -9.03
CA PRO A 6 -13.72 10.70 -9.25
C PRO A 6 -14.30 10.13 -7.96
N PHE A 7 -13.85 10.63 -6.81
CA PHE A 7 -14.35 10.28 -5.48
C PHE A 7 -15.04 11.50 -4.88
N ARG A 8 -16.37 11.51 -4.89
CA ARG A 8 -17.16 12.35 -3.98
C ARG A 8 -17.35 11.55 -2.70
N LEU A 9 -16.30 11.50 -1.89
CA LEU A 9 -16.39 10.96 -0.53
C LEU A 9 -17.35 11.87 0.22
N ALA A 10 -18.50 11.35 0.66
CA ALA A 10 -19.25 12.03 1.68
C ALA A 10 -18.32 12.09 2.91
N VAL A 11 -18.00 13.31 3.35
CA VAL A 11 -17.39 13.54 4.66
C VAL A 11 -18.27 12.80 5.68
N ASP A 12 -17.64 11.97 6.51
CA ASP A 12 -18.27 11.06 7.49
C ASP A 12 -18.93 9.77 6.96
N SER A 13 -18.65 9.34 5.72
CA SER A 13 -19.15 8.03 5.22
C SER A 13 -18.55 6.79 5.91
N GLY A 14 -17.46 6.92 6.67
CA GLY A 14 -16.87 5.82 7.44
C GLY A 14 -16.51 4.58 6.62
N LEU A 15 -16.04 4.75 5.38
CA LEU A 15 -15.78 3.61 4.48
C LEU A 15 -14.72 2.66 5.06
N PRO A 16 -14.87 1.34 4.88
CA PRO A 16 -13.83 0.38 5.23
C PRO A 16 -12.51 0.71 4.53
N VAL A 17 -11.40 0.55 5.26
CA VAL A 17 -10.04 0.77 4.74
C VAL A 17 -9.32 -0.57 4.66
N MET A 18 -8.89 -0.93 3.46
CA MET A 18 -8.00 -2.07 3.22
C MET A 18 -6.58 -1.55 3.01
N VAL A 19 -5.65 -1.96 3.87
CA VAL A 19 -4.22 -1.72 3.69
C VAL A 19 -3.62 -2.95 3.04
N PHE A 20 -3.07 -2.78 1.84
CA PHE A 20 -2.42 -3.85 1.10
C PHE A 20 -0.91 -3.74 1.19
N ILE A 21 -0.27 -4.83 1.58
CA ILE A 21 1.19 -4.99 1.64
C ILE A 21 1.56 -6.05 0.60
N GLU A 22 2.39 -5.69 -0.36
CA GLU A 22 2.85 -6.61 -1.40
C GLU A 22 3.70 -7.75 -0.85
N GLY A 23 3.62 -8.90 -1.52
CA GLY A 23 4.51 -10.03 -1.27
C GLY A 23 5.92 -9.82 -1.85
N GLY A 24 6.59 -10.92 -2.22
CA GLY A 24 7.96 -10.87 -2.75
C GLY A 24 9.05 -11.18 -1.72
N GLY A 25 8.66 -11.81 -0.61
CA GLY A 25 9.57 -12.42 0.36
C GLY A 25 10.50 -11.43 1.04
N PHE A 26 10.09 -10.17 1.17
CA PHE A 26 10.88 -9.08 1.73
C PHE A 26 12.13 -8.68 0.91
N LEU A 27 12.31 -9.24 -0.28
CA LEU A 27 13.50 -9.02 -1.11
C LEU A 27 13.20 -8.17 -2.35
N VAL A 28 12.00 -8.31 -2.92
CA VAL A 28 11.59 -7.64 -4.16
C VAL A 28 10.13 -7.21 -4.07
N GLY A 29 9.75 -6.19 -4.83
CA GLY A 29 8.37 -5.75 -4.94
C GLY A 29 8.22 -4.23 -4.89
N ASP A 30 7.03 -3.79 -5.28
CA ASP A 30 6.55 -2.43 -5.06
C ASP A 30 5.01 -2.45 -5.04
N LYS A 31 4.40 -1.37 -4.55
CA LYS A 31 2.95 -1.24 -4.39
C LYS A 31 2.12 -1.30 -5.68
N TYR A 32 2.73 -1.19 -6.86
CA TYR A 32 2.06 -1.18 -8.17
C TYR A 32 2.32 -2.47 -8.95
N GLN A 33 3.55 -3.00 -8.89
CA GLN A 33 4.01 -4.22 -9.56
C GLN A 33 3.52 -4.30 -11.01
N GLN A 34 3.94 -3.35 -11.84
CA GLN A 34 3.54 -3.24 -13.26
C GLN A 34 2.01 -3.26 -13.48
N GLY A 35 1.23 -2.78 -12.50
CA GLY A 35 -0.23 -2.72 -12.56
C GLY A 35 -0.96 -3.95 -12.04
N ILE A 36 -0.23 -5.00 -11.62
CA ILE A 36 -0.83 -6.20 -11.02
C ILE A 36 -1.61 -5.82 -9.74
N TYR A 37 -1.13 -4.81 -9.00
CA TYR A 37 -1.77 -4.34 -7.76
C TYR A 37 -2.63 -3.08 -7.95
N ASP A 38 -3.07 -2.78 -9.18
CA ASP A 38 -4.00 -1.67 -9.41
C ASP A 38 -5.38 -1.92 -8.79
N ALA A 39 -5.58 -1.34 -7.61
CA ALA A 39 -6.79 -1.52 -6.81
C ALA A 39 -7.98 -0.63 -7.25
N ARG A 40 -7.86 0.19 -8.30
CA ARG A 40 -8.93 1.13 -8.70
C ARG A 40 -10.27 0.44 -8.97
N LYS A 41 -10.23 -0.73 -9.62
CA LYS A 41 -11.43 -1.54 -9.89
C LYS A 41 -12.04 -2.12 -8.61
N LEU A 42 -11.20 -2.56 -7.67
CA LEU A 42 -11.64 -3.11 -6.39
C LEU A 42 -12.27 -2.04 -5.51
N ALA A 43 -11.59 -0.90 -5.34
CA ALA A 43 -12.06 0.24 -4.54
C ALA A 43 -13.44 0.71 -5.00
N ARG A 44 -13.66 0.83 -6.32
CA ARG A 44 -14.96 1.20 -6.90
C ARG A 44 -16.03 0.14 -6.70
N LYS A 45 -15.70 -1.13 -6.91
CA LYS A 45 -16.68 -2.22 -6.82
C LYS A 45 -17.15 -2.49 -5.40
N GLN A 46 -16.26 -2.35 -4.42
CA GLN A 46 -16.55 -2.66 -3.02
C GLN A 46 -16.88 -1.42 -2.19
N ASN A 47 -16.79 -0.22 -2.78
CA ASN A 47 -16.95 1.05 -2.08
C ASN A 47 -16.05 1.15 -0.83
N ILE A 48 -14.76 0.83 -1.01
CA ILE A 48 -13.75 0.87 0.04
C ILE A 48 -12.58 1.77 -0.35
N ILE A 49 -11.82 2.19 0.66
CA ILE A 49 -10.52 2.82 0.46
C ILE A 49 -9.47 1.71 0.42
N VAL A 50 -8.62 1.72 -0.61
CA VAL A 50 -7.46 0.83 -0.67
C VAL A 50 -6.19 1.66 -0.57
N VAL A 51 -5.34 1.33 0.40
CA VAL A 51 -4.04 1.97 0.62
C VAL A 51 -2.96 0.94 0.30
N SER A 52 -2.22 1.17 -0.77
CA SER A 52 -1.04 0.38 -1.11
C SER A 52 0.22 1.13 -0.68
N VAL A 53 1.10 0.48 0.09
CA VAL A 53 2.28 1.10 0.69
C VAL A 53 3.55 0.48 0.14
N ASN A 54 4.60 1.27 -0.04
CA ASN A 54 5.94 0.70 -0.23
C ASN A 54 6.58 0.47 1.14
N TYR A 55 7.36 -0.59 1.28
CA TYR A 55 8.20 -0.85 2.45
C TYR A 55 9.65 -1.12 2.05
N ARG A 56 10.57 -1.05 3.02
CA ARG A 56 12.01 -1.30 2.78
C ARG A 56 12.25 -2.79 2.53
N LEU A 57 13.12 -3.08 1.57
CA LEU A 57 13.44 -4.43 1.13
C LEU A 57 14.88 -4.81 1.46
N GLY A 58 15.14 -6.11 1.51
CA GLY A 58 16.46 -6.69 1.75
C GLY A 58 17.15 -6.11 2.99
N VAL A 59 18.45 -5.90 2.90
CA VAL A 59 19.29 -5.39 4.00
C VAL A 59 18.79 -4.03 4.53
N PHE A 60 18.20 -3.19 3.68
CA PHE A 60 17.72 -1.87 4.10
C PHE A 60 16.48 -1.93 4.99
N GLY A 61 15.69 -3.01 4.91
CA GLY A 61 14.52 -3.23 5.75
C GLY A 61 14.74 -4.23 6.89
N TRP A 62 15.67 -5.17 6.69
CA TRP A 62 15.69 -6.42 7.46
C TRP A 62 17.07 -6.84 7.96
N LEU A 63 18.07 -5.95 7.91
CA LEU A 63 19.38 -6.23 8.53
C LEU A 63 19.20 -6.41 10.04
N HIS A 64 19.51 -7.61 10.53
CA HIS A 64 19.55 -7.94 11.94
C HIS A 64 20.83 -8.73 12.24
N HIS A 65 21.68 -8.21 13.12
CA HIS A 65 22.90 -8.88 13.55
C HIS A 65 23.08 -8.69 15.07
N PRO A 66 23.41 -9.75 15.84
CA PRO A 66 23.50 -9.68 17.30
C PRO A 66 24.44 -8.59 17.83
N TYR A 67 25.52 -8.30 17.11
CA TYR A 67 26.49 -7.27 17.53
C TYR A 67 25.99 -5.83 17.35
N LEU A 68 24.97 -5.60 16.51
CA LEU A 68 24.35 -4.27 16.33
C LEU A 68 23.23 -4.00 17.35
N LYS A 69 22.93 -4.94 18.24
CA LYS A 69 21.79 -4.88 19.16
C LYS A 69 22.15 -4.20 20.50
N ASN A 70 23.42 -4.17 20.87
CA ASN A 70 23.89 -3.79 22.21
C ASN A 70 24.72 -2.50 22.20
N GLU A 71 24.38 -1.55 21.33
CA GLU A 71 24.86 -0.17 21.41
C GLU A 71 23.87 0.72 22.18
#